data_AF-A0A915CKN0-F1
#
_entry.id   AF-A0A915CKN0-F1
#
_cell.length_a   1.000
_cell.length_b   1.000
_cell.length_c   1.000
_cell.angle_alpha   90.00
_cell.angle_beta   90.00
_cell.angle_gamma   90.00
#
_symmetry.space_group_name_H-M   'P 1'
#
loop_
_entity.id
_entity.type
_entity.pdbx_description
1 polymer ?
#
loop_
_entity_poly.entity_id
_entity_poly.type
_entity_poly.pdbx_seq_one_letter_code
_entity_poly.pdbx_strand_id
1 'polypeptide(L)'
;TEIREEIQDNIYVDNVFLTAHQIPAAIEKGQEAKRVVKEADMNLREFRSNNREVLSALNKDSDSLQQSATLLGIVWDLQKDTMVFNTKKCDNWPATKRQFLA
;
A
#
# COMPACT_ATOMS: atom_id res chain seq x y z
N THR A 1 12.19 2.29 -17.64
CA THR A 1 11.69 0.91 -17.78
C THR A 1 11.52 0.25 -16.42
N GLU A 2 12.46 0.48 -15.50
CA GLU A 2 12.43 -0.03 -14.11
C GLU A 2 11.07 0.04 -13.41
N ILE A 3 10.33 1.16 -13.47
CA ILE A 3 9.02 1.26 -12.80
C ILE A 3 7.95 0.33 -13.37
N ARG A 4 7.99 0.00 -14.66
CA ARG A 4 7.01 -0.94 -15.24
C ARG A 4 7.21 -2.35 -14.70
N GLU A 5 8.47 -2.76 -14.58
CA GLU A 5 8.85 -4.05 -13.99
C GLU A 5 8.52 -4.07 -12.49
N GLU A 6 8.85 -3.00 -11.75
CA GLU A 6 8.52 -2.89 -10.32
C GLU A 6 6.99 -2.93 -10.08
N ILE A 7 6.20 -2.28 -10.93
CA ILE A 7 4.73 -2.36 -10.86
C ILE A 7 4.27 -3.78 -11.20
N GLN A 8 4.84 -4.42 -12.22
CA GLN A 8 4.47 -5.78 -12.58
C GLN A 8 4.74 -6.79 -11.46
N ASP A 9 5.84 -6.62 -10.73
CA ASP A 9 6.23 -7.50 -9.63
C ASP A 9 5.45 -7.23 -8.33
N ASN A 10 5.00 -5.99 -8.12
CA ASN A 10 4.35 -5.55 -6.87
C ASN A 10 2.87 -5.20 -7.01
N ILE A 11 2.24 -5.50 -8.16
CA ILE A 11 0.81 -5.38 -8.35
C ILE A 11 0.09 -6.63 -7.84
N TYR A 12 -0.91 -6.42 -6.98
CA TYR A 12 -1.85 -7.45 -6.57
C TYR A 12 -3.27 -6.97 -6.85
N VAL A 13 -3.86 -7.46 -7.94
CA VAL A 13 -5.21 -7.10 -8.40
C VAL A 13 -5.35 -5.58 -8.57
N ASP A 14 -5.86 -4.89 -7.55
CA ASP A 14 -6.12 -3.46 -7.50
C ASP A 14 -5.09 -2.66 -6.69
N ASN A 15 -4.19 -3.34 -5.97
CA ASN A 15 -3.18 -2.71 -5.11
C ASN A 15 -1.79 -2.75 -5.75
N VAL A 16 -1.04 -1.66 -5.60
CA VAL A 16 0.38 -1.58 -5.99
C VAL A 16 1.17 -1.06 -4.80
N PHE A 17 2.26 -1.74 -4.45
CA PHE A 17 3.17 -1.31 -3.39
C PHE A 17 4.52 -0.91 -4.00
N LEU A 18 4.99 0.30 -3.70
CA LEU A 18 6.25 0.84 -4.24
C LEU A 18 7.13 1.31 -3.09
N THR A 19 8.44 1.17 -3.27
CA THR A 19 9.43 1.59 -2.28
C THR A 19 10.41 2.60 -2.85
N ALA A 20 10.87 3.53 -2.02
CA ALA A 20 11.87 4.52 -2.39
C ALA A 20 12.68 4.94 -1.17
N HIS A 21 13.96 5.24 -1.39
CA HIS A 21 14.90 5.64 -0.33
C HIS A 21 14.91 7.15 -0.06
N GLN A 22 14.36 7.95 -0.97
CA GLN A 22 14.35 9.41 -0.89
C GLN A 22 12.98 9.97 -1.29
N ILE A 23 12.59 11.08 -0.67
CA ILE A 23 11.30 11.75 -0.92
C ILE A 23 11.12 12.15 -2.39
N PRO A 24 12.10 12.80 -3.07
CA PRO A 24 11.93 13.18 -4.47
C PRO A 24 11.73 11.96 -5.37
N ALA A 25 12.52 10.90 -5.15
CA ALA A 25 12.38 9.65 -5.88
C ALA A 25 11.01 9.00 -5.64
N ALA A 26 10.49 9.03 -4.41
CA ALA A 26 9.15 8.50 -4.09
C ALA A 26 8.04 9.24 -4.84
N ILE A 27 8.13 10.57 -4.92
CA ILE A 27 7.17 11.40 -5.65
C ILE A 27 7.24 11.10 -7.15
N GLU A 28 8.44 11.07 -7.72
CA GLU A 28 8.66 10.73 -9.12
C GLU A 28 8.11 9.33 -9.46
N LYS A 29 8.45 8.32 -8.65
CA LYS A 29 7.93 6.95 -8.80
C LYS A 29 6.40 6.92 -8.74
N GLY A 30 5.77 7.62 -7.79
CA GLY A 30 4.31 7.66 -7.68
C GLY A 30 3.63 8.31 -8.89
N GLN A 31 4.22 9.38 -9.44
CA GLN A 31 3.72 10.04 -10.65
C GLN A 31 3.90 9.17 -11.89
N GLU A 32 5.06 8.53 -12.03
CA GLU A 32 5.35 7.58 -13.11
C GLU A 32 4.38 6.40 -13.08
N ALA A 33 4.15 5.82 -11.90
CA ALA A 33 3.20 4.73 -11.72
C ALA A 33 1.78 5.14 -12.13
N LYS A 34 1.34 6.33 -11.74
CA LYS A 34 0.04 6.89 -12.18
C LYS A 34 -0.06 6.99 -13.69
N ARG A 35 1.03 7.37 -14.38
CA ARG A 35 1.07 7.45 -15.84
C ARG A 35 1.00 6.06 -16.48
N VAL A 36 1.84 5.13 -16.04
CA VAL A 36 1.89 3.74 -16.56
C VAL A 36 0.54 3.04 -16.41
N VAL A 37 -0.08 3.14 -15.23
CA VAL A 37 -1.38 2.50 -14.98
C VAL A 37 -2.49 3.18 -15.81
N LYS A 38 -2.41 4.49 -16.02
CA LYS A 38 -3.34 5.21 -16.92
C LYS A 38 -3.18 4.82 -18.39
N GLU A 39 -1.96 4.58 -18.85
CA GLU A 39 -1.70 4.06 -20.21
C GLU A 39 -2.27 2.65 -20.40
N ALA A 40 -2.39 1.86 -19.32
CA ALA A 40 -3.03 0.54 -19.32
C ALA A 40 -4.56 0.61 -19.19
N ASP A 41 -5.17 1.79 -19.37
CA ASP A 41 -6.61 2.05 -19.21
C ASP A 41 -7.14 1.73 -17.79
N MET A 42 -6.25 1.82 -16.80
CA MET A 42 -6.54 1.65 -15.37
C MET A 42 -6.37 2.98 -14.62
N ASN A 43 -6.79 3.03 -13.35
CA ASN A 43 -6.71 4.28 -12.57
C ASN A 43 -6.19 4.04 -11.13
N LEU A 44 -5.00 4.56 -10.84
CA LEU A 44 -4.47 4.69 -9.48
C LEU A 44 -5.15 5.88 -8.79
N ARG A 45 -6.18 5.56 -8.01
CA ARG A 45 -7.06 6.54 -7.34
C ARG A 45 -6.56 6.96 -5.96
N GLU A 46 -6.01 6.03 -5.20
CA GLU A 46 -5.70 6.23 -3.80
C GLU A 46 -4.21 6.00 -3.54
N PHE A 47 -3.50 7.06 -3.16
CA PHE A 47 -2.13 6.95 -2.68
C PHE A 47 -2.12 6.93 -1.15
N ARG A 48 -1.21 6.13 -0.59
CA ARG A 48 -0.87 6.06 0.83
C ARG A 48 0.64 6.05 0.96
N SER A 49 1.17 6.73 1.98
CA SER A 49 2.60 6.84 2.21
C SER A 49 2.87 7.05 3.69
N ASN A 50 3.99 6.49 4.17
CA ASN A 50 4.54 6.77 5.50
C ASN A 50 5.12 8.20 5.60
N ASN A 51 5.26 8.91 4.47
CA ASN A 51 5.78 10.26 4.42
C ASN A 51 4.71 11.27 3.95
N ARG A 52 4.49 12.30 4.75
CA ARG A 52 3.47 13.33 4.51
C ARG A 52 3.76 14.20 3.28
N GLU A 53 5.03 14.50 3.00
CA GLU A 53 5.41 15.30 1.83
C GLU A 53 5.12 14.54 0.53
N VAL A 54 5.46 13.25 0.50
CA VAL A 54 5.13 12.35 -0.62
C VAL A 54 3.62 12.28 -0.84
N LEU A 55 2.85 12.07 0.24
CA LEU A 55 1.40 11.98 0.15
C LEU A 55 0.77 13.28 -0.35
N SER A 56 1.23 14.42 0.16
CA SER A 56 0.76 15.75 -0.26
C SER A 56 1.07 16.06 -1.72
N ALA A 57 2.20 15.56 -2.25
CA ALA A 57 2.57 15.78 -3.65
C ALA A 57 1.73 14.91 -4.62
N LEU A 58 1.29 13.72 -4.17
CA LEU A 58 0.56 12.76 -5.00
C LEU A 58 -0.97 12.93 -4.92
N ASN A 59 -1.51 13.30 -3.76
CA ASN A 59 -2.93 13.55 -3.55
C ASN A 59 -3.19 15.05 -3.42
N LYS A 60 -3.58 15.70 -4.52
CA LYS A 60 -3.92 17.13 -4.54
C LYS A 60 -5.19 17.49 -3.75
N ASP A 61 -6.08 16.51 -3.51
CA ASP A 61 -7.43 16.75 -2.99
C ASP A 61 -7.77 15.95 -1.70
N SER A 62 -6.84 15.16 -1.14
CA SER A 62 -7.14 14.36 0.05
C SER A 62 -6.76 15.11 1.33
N ASP A 63 -7.72 15.82 1.92
CA ASP A 63 -7.57 16.54 3.19
C ASP A 63 -7.47 15.61 4.42
N SER A 64 -7.49 14.29 4.22
CA SER A 64 -7.37 13.29 5.28
C SER A 64 -5.97 12.67 5.30
N LEU A 65 -5.17 13.09 6.28
CA LEU A 65 -3.98 12.36 6.71
C LEU A 65 -4.44 11.04 7.33
N GLN A 66 -4.62 10.01 6.52
CA GLN A 66 -4.88 8.67 7.05
C GLN A 66 -3.67 8.20 7.85
N GLN A 67 -3.91 7.74 9.07
CA GLN A 67 -2.86 7.26 9.99
C GLN A 67 -2.48 5.80 9.72
N SER A 68 -3.33 5.06 9.00
CA SER A 68 -3.08 3.68 8.60
C SER A 68 -3.65 3.41 7.22
N ALA A 69 -3.11 2.39 6.55
CA ALA A 69 -3.60 1.83 5.31
C ALA A 69 -3.85 0.33 5.48
N THR A 70 -4.77 -0.25 4.73
CA THR A 70 -4.95 -1.70 4.69
C THR A 70 -4.43 -2.22 3.36
N LEU A 71 -3.47 -3.15 3.39
CA LEU A 71 -2.95 -3.85 2.23
C LEU A 71 -3.22 -5.34 2.40
N LEU A 72 -4.07 -5.92 1.54
CA LEU A 72 -4.43 -7.35 1.57
C LEU A 72 -4.99 -7.83 2.93
N GLY A 73 -5.70 -6.95 3.65
CA GLY A 73 -6.22 -7.23 4.98
C GLY A 73 -5.20 -7.10 6.12
N ILE A 74 -3.95 -6.74 5.81
CA ILE A 74 -2.91 -6.39 6.79
C ILE A 74 -2.97 -4.88 7.01
N VAL A 75 -2.96 -4.47 8.27
CA VAL A 75 -2.94 -3.05 8.64
C VAL A 75 -1.49 -2.56 8.60
N TRP A 76 -1.24 -1.50 7.83
CA TRP A 76 0.02 -0.77 7.80
C TRP A 76 -0.15 0.54 8.58
N ASP A 77 0.57 0.68 9.69
CA ASP A 77 0.70 1.93 10.44
C ASP A 77 1.68 2.84 9.69
N LEU A 78 1.16 3.93 9.12
CA LEU A 78 1.93 4.86 8.28
C LEU A 78 2.84 5.77 9.11
N GLN A 79 2.56 5.98 10.39
CA GLN A 79 3.38 6.82 11.25
C GLN A 79 4.63 6.10 11.73
N LYS A 80 4.47 4.83 12.09
CA LYS A 80 5.56 3.97 12.58
C LYS A 80 6.25 3.19 11.47
N ASP A 81 5.66 3.18 10.28
CA ASP A 81 6.06 2.35 9.16
C ASP A 81 6.15 0.86 9.53
N THR A 82 5.05 0.32 10.08
CA THR A 82 5.00 -1.07 10.55
C THR A 82 3.74 -1.78 10.07
N MET A 83 3.90 -3.03 9.64
CA MET A 83 2.78 -3.91 9.30
C MET A 83 2.36 -4.71 10.54
N VAL A 84 1.08 -4.65 10.86
CA VAL A 84 0.49 -5.28 12.04
C VAL A 84 -0.26 -6.55 11.64
N PHE A 85 0.22 -7.69 12.13
CA PHE A 85 -0.41 -9.00 11.93
C PHE A 85 -1.13 -9.41 13.21
N ASN A 86 -2.46 -9.38 13.18
CA ASN A 86 -3.28 -9.84 14.29
C ASN A 86 -3.60 -11.32 14.12
N THR A 87 -2.89 -12.19 14.86
CA THR A 87 -3.19 -13.61 14.92
C THR A 87 -4.10 -13.91 16.11
N LYS A 88 -5.24 -14.57 15.89
CA LYS A 88 -6.05 -15.09 17.00
C LYS A 88 -5.31 -16.22 17.69
N LYS A 89 -5.21 -16.16 19.03
CA LYS A 89 -4.76 -17.31 19.82
C LYS A 89 -5.90 -18.32 19.87
N CYS A 90 -5.63 -19.57 19.52
CA CYS A 90 -6.56 -20.67 19.73
C CYS A 90 -6.09 -21.51 20.91
N ASP A 91 -6.82 -21.41 22.02
CA ASP A 91 -6.50 -22.14 23.25
C ASP A 91 -7.02 -23.58 23.24
N ASN A 92 -7.94 -23.91 22.32
CA ASN A 92 -8.56 -25.23 22.20
C ASN A 92 -7.95 -26.04 21.06
N TRP A 93 -7.32 -27.17 21.42
CA TRP A 93 -6.74 -28.12 20.46
C TRP A 93 -7.56 -29.42 20.40
N PRO A 94 -7.77 -30.03 19.21
CA PRO A 94 -7.34 -29.55 17.90
C PRO A 94 -8.24 -28.42 17.38
N ALA A 95 -7.61 -27.32 16.96
CA ALA A 95 -8.31 -26.18 16.41
C ALA A 95 -8.65 -26.41 14.93
N THR A 96 -9.85 -26.01 14.54
CA THR A 96 -10.33 -26.07 13.15
C THR A 96 -10.01 -24.78 12.40
N LYS A 97 -9.88 -24.85 11.08
CA LYS A 97 -9.68 -23.67 10.21
C LYS A 97 -10.71 -22.56 10.46
N ARG A 98 -11.98 -22.92 10.73
CA ARG A 98 -13.05 -21.94 11.03
C ARG A 98 -12.83 -21.22 12.36
N GLN A 99 -12.23 -21.87 13.35
CA GLN A 99 -11.95 -21.23 14.65
C GLN A 99 -10.80 -20.22 14.60
N PHE A 100 -9.87 -20.38 13.64
CA PHE A 100 -8.78 -19.44 13.42
C PHE A 100 -9.15 -18.24 12.52
N LEU A 101 -10.05 -18.45 11.55
CA LEU A 101 -10.36 -17.46 10.50
C LEU A 101 -11.70 -16.73 10.69
N ALA A 102 -12.58 -17.19 11.57
CA ALA A 102 -13.80 -16.45 11.99
C ALA A 102 -13.41 -15.42 13.05
#